data_AF-A0AAN5I071-F1
#
_entry.id   AF-A0AAN5I071-F1
#
_cell.length_a   1.000
_cell.length_b   1.000
_cell.length_c   1.000
_cell.angle_alpha   90.00
_cell.angle_beta   90.00
_cell.angle_gamma   90.00
#
_symmetry.space_group_name_H-M   'P 1'
#
loop_
_entity.id
_entity.type
_entity.pdbx_description
1 polymer ?
#
loop_
_entity_poly.entity_id
_entity_poly.type
_entity_poly.pdbx_seq_one_letter_code
_entity_poly.pdbx_strand_id
1 'polypeptide(L)'
;MTANFCFRYFVLRRSDPGVKRVVQTNALLLVPTLLCAWCFLYARSPEHLVRDLLNRYNPQYDFSNNKLIGLVDLSHSWALPSILTIVSTAVPCTLINILVGRAISRFLHEHAFKFSTSWRSTHHEFLKALSFQALVSQMFLIAVGTFVIGTFNIVRNAPMEYATHMV
;
A
#
# COMPACT_ATOMS: atom_id res chain seq x y z
N MET A 1 5.19 2.00 -6.97
CA MET A 1 4.18 2.17 -8.05
C MET A 1 4.11 3.59 -8.56
N THR A 2 3.88 4.58 -7.70
CA THR A 2 3.80 5.99 -8.10
C THR A 2 5.06 6.52 -8.79
N ALA A 3 6.24 6.09 -8.35
CA ALA A 3 7.51 6.41 -9.01
C ALA A 3 7.55 6.00 -10.50
N ASN A 4 6.92 4.87 -10.89
CA ASN A 4 6.90 4.40 -12.28
C ASN A 4 6.02 5.30 -13.16
N PHE A 5 4.89 5.78 -12.63
CA PHE A 5 4.04 6.77 -13.30
C PHE A 5 4.80 8.08 -13.53
N CYS A 6 5.44 8.61 -12.48
CA CYS A 6 6.23 9.83 -12.57
C CYS A 6 7.40 9.70 -13.54
N PHE A 7 8.13 8.57 -13.48
CA PHE A 7 9.24 8.28 -14.38
C PHE A 7 8.81 8.26 -15.85
N ARG A 8 7.70 7.58 -16.17
CA ARG A 8 7.19 7.58 -17.55
C ARG A 8 6.78 8.95 -18.03
N TYR A 9 6.07 9.70 -17.19
CA TYR A 9 5.72 11.07 -17.54
C TYR A 9 6.95 11.94 -17.76
N PHE A 10 8.02 11.72 -17.00
CA PHE A 10 9.30 12.39 -17.20
C PHE A 10 9.95 12.03 -18.54
N VAL A 11 10.05 10.74 -18.89
CA VAL A 11 10.62 10.27 -20.16
C VAL A 11 9.80 10.73 -21.37
N LEU A 12 8.48 10.92 -21.23
CA LEU A 12 7.64 11.47 -22.28
C LEU A 12 7.92 12.96 -22.57
N ARG A 13 8.41 13.71 -21.58
CA ARG A 13 8.68 15.15 -21.70
C ARG A 13 10.15 15.51 -21.87
N ARG A 14 11.08 14.64 -21.47
CA ARG A 14 12.52 14.88 -21.47
C ARG A 14 13.29 13.67 -21.99
N SER A 15 14.52 13.90 -22.40
CA SER A 15 15.45 12.83 -22.79
C SER A 15 15.71 11.85 -21.64
N ASP A 16 15.99 10.59 -22.00
CA ASP A 16 16.13 9.46 -21.09
C ASP A 16 17.17 9.77 -19.99
N PRO A 17 16.77 9.80 -18.70
CA PRO A 17 17.70 9.92 -17.61
C PRO A 17 18.51 8.62 -17.51
N GLY A 18 19.78 8.65 -17.92
CA GLY A 18 20.63 7.46 -17.99
C GLY A 18 20.52 6.51 -16.77
N VAL A 19 20.61 5.20 -17.05
CA VAL A 19 20.29 4.08 -16.14
C VAL A 19 20.80 4.25 -14.70
N LYS A 20 22.04 4.75 -14.52
CA LYS A 20 22.63 4.96 -13.18
C LYS A 20 21.78 5.88 -12.29
N ARG A 21 21.19 6.94 -12.84
CA ARG A 21 20.34 7.89 -12.08
C ARG A 21 19.00 7.27 -11.70
N VAL A 22 18.45 6.42 -12.54
CA VAL A 22 17.21 5.69 -12.27
C VAL A 22 17.40 4.70 -11.14
N VAL A 23 18.50 3.94 -11.17
CA VAL A 23 18.86 2.99 -10.10
C VAL A 23 19.08 3.71 -8.78
N GLN A 24 19.81 4.83 -8.77
CA GLN A 24 20.03 5.63 -7.55
C GLN A 24 18.72 6.17 -6.96
N THR A 25 17.83 6.73 -7.80
CA THR A 25 16.53 7.23 -7.34
C THR A 25 15.68 6.11 -6.76
N ASN A 26 15.66 4.94 -7.41
CA ASN A 26 14.89 3.80 -6.93
C ASN A 26 15.45 3.23 -5.62
N ALA A 27 16.77 3.17 -5.49
CA ALA A 27 17.42 2.76 -4.24
C ALA A 27 17.07 3.72 -3.09
N LEU A 28 17.06 5.03 -3.35
CA LEU A 28 16.69 6.03 -2.35
C LEU A 28 15.22 5.92 -1.91
N LEU A 29 14.31 5.62 -2.85
CA LEU A 29 12.90 5.37 -2.55
C LEU A 29 12.67 4.07 -1.75
N LEU A 30 13.57 3.10 -1.85
CA LEU A 30 13.47 1.82 -1.15
C LEU A 30 13.85 1.92 0.33
N VAL A 31 14.78 2.81 0.69
CA VAL A 31 15.27 3.00 2.07
C VAL A 31 14.16 3.17 3.11
N PRO A 32 13.19 4.10 2.96
CA PRO A 32 12.14 4.27 3.96
C PRO A 32 11.25 3.03 4.07
N THR A 33 10.99 2.33 2.96
CA THR A 33 10.19 1.10 2.97
C THR A 33 10.91 -0.03 3.73
N LEU A 34 12.23 -0.15 3.58
CA LEU A 34 13.02 -1.13 4.32
C LEU A 34 13.04 -0.83 5.82
N LEU A 35 13.14 0.44 6.20
CA LEU A 35 13.06 0.85 7.61
C LEU A 35 11.69 0.51 8.20
N CYS A 36 10.60 0.82 7.49
CA CYS A 36 9.26 0.44 7.95
C CYS A 36 9.08 -1.08 8.07
N ALA A 37 9.61 -1.86 7.11
CA ALA A 37 9.58 -3.31 7.17
C ALA A 37 10.36 -3.85 8.37
N TRP A 38 11.54 -3.30 8.64
CA TRP A 38 12.34 -3.64 9.80
C TRP A 38 11.59 -3.35 11.10
N CYS A 39 11.08 -2.14 11.28
CA CYS A 39 10.30 -1.78 12.48
C CYS A 39 9.09 -2.70 12.69
N PHE A 40 8.41 -3.09 11.60
CA PHE A 40 7.26 -4.00 11.68
C PHE A 40 7.65 -5.42 12.11
N LEU A 41 8.80 -5.94 11.66
CA LEU A 41 9.26 -7.28 12.04
C LEU A 41 9.51 -7.40 13.55
N TYR A 42 9.98 -6.31 14.18
CA TYR A 42 10.26 -6.24 15.62
C TYR A 42 9.09 -5.73 16.47
N ALA A 43 7.93 -5.44 15.86
CA ALA A 43 6.79 -4.88 16.57
C ALA A 43 5.96 -5.90 17.37
N ARG A 44 6.26 -7.21 17.23
CA ARG A 44 5.45 -8.28 17.82
C ARG A 44 5.51 -8.26 19.35
N SER A 45 4.35 -8.35 20.00
CA SER A 45 4.26 -8.45 21.45
C SER A 45 4.46 -9.90 21.93
N PRO A 46 4.94 -10.10 23.18
CA PRO A 46 4.98 -11.42 23.81
C PRO A 46 3.61 -12.10 23.82
N GLU A 47 3.58 -13.41 23.57
CA GLU A 47 2.34 -14.18 23.45
C GLU A 47 1.44 -14.10 24.70
N HIS A 48 2.04 -14.13 25.90
CA HIS A 48 1.28 -14.11 27.15
C HIS A 48 0.43 -12.84 27.31
N LEU A 49 0.97 -11.66 26.95
CA LEU A 49 0.23 -10.40 27.01
C LEU A 49 -0.95 -10.36 26.02
N VAL A 50 -0.75 -10.93 24.83
CA VAL A 50 -1.81 -11.03 23.81
C VAL A 50 -2.92 -11.96 24.32
N ARG A 51 -2.55 -13.09 24.93
CA ARG A 51 -3.49 -14.07 25.49
C ARG A 51 -4.32 -13.49 26.63
N ASP A 52 -3.69 -12.75 27.55
CA ASP A 52 -4.37 -12.12 28.67
C ASP A 52 -5.41 -11.09 28.19
N LEU A 53 -5.07 -10.29 27.19
CA LEU A 53 -6.02 -9.36 26.56
C LEU A 53 -7.18 -10.10 25.88
N LEU A 54 -6.88 -11.18 25.15
CA LEU A 54 -7.88 -11.92 24.41
C LEU A 54 -8.87 -12.61 25.35
N ASN A 55 -8.38 -13.21 26.44
CA ASN A 55 -9.23 -13.78 27.48
C ASN A 55 -10.08 -12.72 28.20
N ARG A 56 -9.57 -11.50 28.35
CA ARG A 56 -10.29 -10.40 29.00
C ARG A 56 -11.42 -9.83 28.14
N TYR A 57 -11.17 -9.62 26.85
CA TYR A 57 -12.12 -8.95 25.95
C TYR A 57 -12.98 -9.92 25.12
N ASN A 58 -12.51 -11.15 24.92
CA ASN A 58 -13.12 -12.17 24.07
C ASN A 58 -13.13 -13.55 24.73
N PRO A 59 -13.66 -13.68 25.97
CA PRO A 59 -13.63 -14.93 26.73
C PRO A 59 -14.40 -16.08 26.06
N GLN A 60 -15.28 -15.77 25.11
CA GLN A 60 -16.08 -16.73 24.36
C GLN A 60 -15.29 -17.58 23.34
N TYR A 61 -14.04 -17.22 23.03
CA TYR A 61 -13.21 -17.97 22.10
C TYR A 61 -12.13 -18.76 22.85
N ASP A 62 -12.03 -20.05 22.58
CA ASP A 62 -10.98 -20.91 23.14
C ASP A 62 -9.73 -20.90 22.25
N PHE A 63 -8.64 -20.33 22.76
CA PHE A 63 -7.34 -20.29 22.09
C PHE A 63 -6.27 -21.12 22.80
N SER A 64 -6.65 -22.04 23.70
CA SER A 64 -5.72 -22.76 24.59
C SER A 64 -4.63 -23.53 23.84
N ASN A 65 -4.93 -24.04 22.64
CA ASN A 65 -3.99 -24.80 21.81
C ASN A 65 -3.37 -24.00 20.64
N ASN A 66 -3.65 -22.70 20.52
CA ASN A 66 -3.20 -21.88 19.39
C ASN A 66 -2.05 -20.96 19.79
N LYS A 67 -1.06 -20.82 18.91
CA LYS A 67 0.01 -19.83 19.05
C LYS A 67 -0.56 -18.45 18.70
N LEU A 68 -0.61 -17.55 19.69
CA LEU A 68 -1.13 -16.20 19.50
C LEU A 68 -0.02 -15.23 19.12
N ILE A 69 -0.24 -14.46 18.06
CA ILE A 69 0.67 -13.40 17.62
C ILE A 69 -0.16 -12.13 17.50
N GLY A 70 0.29 -11.05 18.10
CA GLY A 70 -0.47 -9.80 18.10
C GLY A 70 0.33 -8.59 18.54
N LEU A 71 -0.35 -7.46 18.45
CA LEU A 71 0.08 -6.15 18.93
C LEU A 71 -0.82 -5.79 20.11
N VAL A 72 -0.22 -5.63 21.29
CA VAL A 72 -0.95 -5.33 22.54
C VAL A 72 -1.27 -3.85 22.64
N ASP A 73 -0.31 -2.99 22.33
CA ASP A 73 -0.47 -1.55 22.39
C ASP A 73 0.04 -0.93 21.08
N LEU A 74 -0.88 -0.32 20.32
CA LEU A 74 -0.54 0.32 19.06
C LEU A 74 0.24 1.63 19.29
N SER A 75 -0.01 2.32 20.40
CA SER A 75 0.52 3.67 20.67
C SER A 75 2.03 3.68 20.92
N HIS A 76 2.55 2.63 21.56
CA HIS A 76 3.97 2.46 21.89
C HIS A 76 4.66 1.38 21.03
N SER A 77 4.01 0.90 19.98
CA SER A 77 4.57 -0.16 19.13
C SER A 77 5.47 0.38 18.03
N TRP A 78 6.55 -0.36 17.75
CA TRP A 78 7.38 -0.19 16.56
C TRP A 78 6.61 -0.34 15.23
N ALA A 79 5.39 -0.88 15.24
CA ALA A 79 4.53 -0.94 14.05
C ALA A 79 3.91 0.42 13.69
N LEU A 80 3.77 1.35 14.64
CA LEU A 80 3.03 2.60 14.44
C LEU A 80 3.62 3.49 13.33
N PRO A 81 4.95 3.73 13.26
CA PRO A 81 5.54 4.48 12.15
C PRO A 81 5.25 3.86 10.78
N SER A 82 5.26 2.52 10.70
CA SER A 82 4.97 1.79 9.46
C SER A 82 3.51 1.93 9.05
N ILE A 83 2.58 1.77 10.01
CA ILE A 83 1.14 1.93 9.78
C ILE A 83 0.83 3.37 9.35
N LEU A 84 1.34 4.36 10.07
CA LEU A 84 1.15 5.78 9.73
C LEU A 84 1.71 6.10 8.35
N THR A 85 2.88 5.59 8.00
CA THR A 85 3.47 5.79 6.68
C THR A 85 2.61 5.18 5.59
N ILE A 86 2.14 3.93 5.76
CA ILE A 86 1.28 3.26 4.77
C ILE A 86 -0.03 4.03 4.58
N VAL A 87 -0.71 4.38 5.66
CA VAL A 87 -2.00 5.10 5.61
C VAL A 87 -1.83 6.50 5.02
N SER A 88 -0.84 7.25 5.50
CA SER A 88 -0.59 8.63 5.05
C SER A 88 -0.15 8.69 3.60
N THR A 89 0.55 7.66 3.09
CA THR A 89 1.01 7.63 1.70
C THR A 89 -0.01 7.04 0.72
N ALA A 90 -0.95 6.21 1.19
CA ALA A 90 -1.92 5.55 0.32
C ALA A 90 -2.78 6.53 -0.49
N VAL A 91 -3.42 7.50 0.17
CA VAL A 91 -4.27 8.52 -0.49
C VAL A 91 -3.48 9.42 -1.46
N PRO A 92 -2.38 10.08 -1.07
CA PRO A 92 -1.65 10.96 -1.98
C PRO A 92 -1.01 10.20 -3.14
N CYS A 93 -0.50 8.98 -2.93
CA CYS A 93 0.05 8.17 -4.02
C CYS A 93 -1.01 7.82 -5.07
N THR A 94 -2.24 7.54 -4.65
CA THR A 94 -3.37 7.28 -5.56
C THR A 94 -3.76 8.51 -6.34
N LEU A 95 -3.83 9.66 -5.68
CA LEU A 95 -4.11 10.92 -6.36
C LEU A 95 -3.05 11.23 -7.42
N ILE A 96 -1.77 11.06 -7.10
CA ILE A 96 -0.67 11.25 -8.06
C ILE A 96 -0.79 10.29 -9.24
N ASN A 97 -1.08 9.00 -9.00
CA ASN A 97 -1.26 8.02 -10.07
C ASN A 97 -2.38 8.42 -11.04
N ILE A 98 -3.51 8.90 -10.52
CA ILE A 98 -4.65 9.37 -11.33
C ILE A 98 -4.27 10.61 -12.13
N LEU A 99 -3.64 11.61 -11.49
CA LEU A 99 -3.25 12.86 -12.13
C LEU A 99 -2.21 12.64 -13.23
N VAL A 100 -1.16 11.86 -12.93
CA VAL A 100 -0.10 11.55 -13.88
C VAL A 100 -0.61 10.65 -15.01
N GLY A 101 -1.45 9.65 -14.70
CA GLY A 101 -2.10 8.82 -15.71
C GLY A 101 -2.94 9.64 -16.69
N ARG A 102 -3.74 10.60 -16.18
CA ARG A 102 -4.48 11.55 -17.02
C ARG A 102 -3.55 12.45 -17.84
N ALA A 103 -2.46 12.94 -17.26
CA ALA A 103 -1.49 13.79 -17.95
C ALA A 103 -0.80 13.03 -19.11
N ILE A 104 -0.41 11.78 -18.91
CA ILE A 104 0.15 10.91 -19.95
C ILE A 104 -0.88 10.70 -21.07
N SER A 105 -2.13 10.36 -20.71
CA SER A 105 -3.18 10.13 -21.71
C SER A 105 -3.46 11.38 -22.55
N ARG A 106 -3.48 12.57 -21.94
CA ARG A 106 -3.63 13.85 -22.66
C ARG A 106 -2.45 14.11 -23.58
N PHE A 107 -1.23 13.94 -23.08
CA PHE A 107 -0.01 14.14 -23.87
C PHE A 107 0.02 13.26 -25.13
N LEU A 108 -0.37 11.98 -24.99
CA LEU A 108 -0.47 11.03 -26.10
C LEU A 108 -1.54 11.44 -27.13
N HIS A 109 -2.64 12.02 -26.68
CA HIS A 109 -3.72 12.47 -27.56
C HIS A 109 -3.34 13.75 -28.31
N GLU A 110 -2.74 14.72 -27.63
CA GLU A 110 -2.28 15.98 -28.24
C GLU A 110 -1.16 15.78 -29.27
N HIS A 111 -0.26 14.83 -29.02
CA HIS A 111 0.85 14.50 -29.92
C HIS A 111 0.53 13.31 -30.83
N ALA A 112 -0.75 12.99 -31.01
CA ALA A 112 -1.18 11.83 -31.77
C ALA A 112 -0.67 11.83 -33.23
N PHE A 113 -0.47 12.99 -33.83
CA PHE A 113 0.04 13.09 -35.20
C PHE A 113 1.55 12.75 -35.32
N LYS A 114 2.33 12.89 -34.23
CA LYS A 114 3.79 12.68 -34.23
C LYS A 114 4.23 11.25 -33.88
N PHE A 115 3.36 10.46 -33.27
CA PHE A 115 3.69 9.13 -32.76
C PHE A 115 3.00 8.01 -33.56
N SER A 116 3.77 6.96 -33.88
CA SER A 116 3.24 5.72 -34.46
C SER A 116 2.13 5.11 -33.61
N THR A 117 1.13 4.53 -34.26
CA THR A 117 0.01 3.81 -33.64
C THR A 117 0.49 2.67 -32.74
N SER A 118 1.57 1.98 -33.10
CA SER A 118 2.19 0.92 -32.29
C SER A 118 2.75 1.45 -30.97
N TRP A 119 3.41 2.62 -31.01
CA TRP A 119 4.01 3.26 -29.83
C TRP A 119 2.93 3.73 -28.84
N ARG A 120 1.81 4.25 -29.36
CA ARG A 120 0.65 4.65 -28.57
C ARG A 120 -0.04 3.47 -27.89
N SER A 121 -0.27 2.38 -28.64
CA SER A 121 -0.91 1.16 -28.12
C SER A 121 -0.10 0.58 -26.95
N THR A 122 1.22 0.52 -27.09
CA THR A 122 2.11 0.06 -26.02
C THR A 122 1.96 0.91 -24.75
N HIS A 123 1.99 2.23 -24.88
CA HIS A 123 1.83 3.11 -23.72
C HIS A 123 0.44 3.01 -23.06
N HIS A 124 -0.61 2.81 -23.85
CA HIS A 124 -1.95 2.61 -23.35
C HIS A 124 -2.11 1.29 -22.57
N GLU A 125 -1.59 0.18 -23.09
CA GLU A 125 -1.63 -1.11 -22.40
C GLU A 125 -0.83 -1.09 -21.10
N PHE A 126 0.31 -0.41 -21.09
CA PHE A 126 1.05 -0.20 -19.84
C PHE A 126 0.30 0.69 -18.85
N LEU A 127 -0.38 1.75 -19.28
CA LEU A 127 -1.20 2.57 -18.39
C LEU A 127 -2.33 1.76 -17.77
N LYS A 128 -2.97 0.86 -18.53
CA LYS A 128 -3.97 -0.07 -17.99
C LYS A 128 -3.36 -0.97 -16.92
N ALA A 129 -2.23 -1.62 -17.21
CA ALA A 129 -1.57 -2.51 -16.26
C ALA A 129 -1.17 -1.77 -14.97
N LEU A 130 -0.59 -0.58 -15.10
CA LEU A 130 -0.21 0.27 -13.97
C LEU A 130 -1.43 0.77 -13.18
N SER A 131 -2.56 1.06 -13.84
CA SER A 131 -3.81 1.46 -13.18
C SER A 131 -4.44 0.29 -12.42
N PHE A 132 -4.42 -0.90 -13.00
CA PHE A 132 -4.87 -2.12 -12.34
C PHE A 132 -4.00 -2.43 -11.11
N GLN A 133 -2.68 -2.33 -11.25
CA GLN A 133 -1.76 -2.50 -10.12
C GLN A 133 -1.97 -1.46 -9.02
N ALA A 134 -2.26 -0.21 -9.39
CA ALA A 134 -2.62 0.83 -8.41
C ALA A 134 -3.92 0.49 -7.68
N LEU A 135 -4.95 -0.01 -8.38
CA LEU A 135 -6.21 -0.45 -7.79
C LEU A 135 -6.02 -1.59 -6.80
N VAL A 136 -5.24 -2.61 -7.16
CA VAL A 136 -4.92 -3.74 -6.26
C VAL A 136 -4.23 -3.22 -4.99
N SER A 137 -3.29 -2.28 -5.13
CA SER A 137 -2.62 -1.67 -3.98
C SER A 137 -3.58 -0.88 -3.07
N GLN A 138 -4.72 -0.39 -3.57
CA GLN A 138 -5.71 0.31 -2.76
C GLN A 138 -6.61 -0.62 -1.94
N MET A 139 -6.63 -1.93 -2.23
CA MET A 139 -7.38 -2.87 -1.40
C MET A 139 -6.88 -2.89 0.06
N PHE A 140 -5.62 -2.50 0.31
CA PHE A 140 -5.12 -2.27 1.66
C PHE A 140 -5.88 -1.19 2.44
N LEU A 141 -6.42 -0.16 1.78
CA LEU A 141 -7.26 0.85 2.45
C LEU A 141 -8.56 0.25 2.98
N ILE A 142 -9.09 -0.78 2.31
CA ILE A 142 -10.28 -1.50 2.78
C ILE A 142 -9.95 -2.22 4.09
N ALA A 143 -8.82 -2.91 4.15
CA ALA A 143 -8.36 -3.59 5.37
C ALA A 143 -8.11 -2.61 6.53
N VAL A 144 -7.53 -1.43 6.26
CA VAL A 144 -7.38 -0.37 7.27
C VAL A 144 -8.75 0.14 7.72
N GLY A 145 -9.68 0.36 6.78
CA GLY A 145 -11.03 0.81 7.08
C GLY A 145 -11.80 -0.18 7.96
N THR A 146 -11.76 -1.47 7.66
CA THR A 146 -12.41 -2.50 8.47
C THR A 146 -11.77 -2.63 9.85
N PHE A 147 -10.44 -2.51 9.96
CA PHE A 147 -9.76 -2.47 11.26
C PHE A 147 -10.21 -1.29 12.12
N VAL A 148 -10.31 -0.09 11.53
CA VAL A 148 -10.78 1.11 12.25
C VAL A 148 -12.24 0.93 12.70
N ILE A 149 -13.12 0.44 11.82
CA ILE A 149 -14.53 0.18 12.13
C ILE A 149 -14.66 -0.85 13.27
N GLY A 150 -13.85 -1.92 13.24
CA GLY A 150 -13.79 -2.92 14.30
C GLY A 150 -13.28 -2.37 15.62
N THR A 151 -12.29 -1.48 15.58
CA THR A 151 -11.73 -0.83 16.79
C THR A 151 -12.76 0.06 17.49
N PHE A 152 -13.60 0.76 16.74
CA PHE A 152 -14.69 1.58 17.31
C PHE A 152 -15.95 0.77 17.68
N ASN A 153 -15.92 -0.56 17.52
CA ASN A 153 -17.01 -1.48 17.85
C ASN A 153 -18.37 -1.09 17.23
N ILE A 154 -18.34 -0.47 16.04
CA ILE A 154 -19.55 0.06 15.36
C ILE A 154 -20.35 -1.09 14.72
N VAL A 155 -19.66 -2.12 14.20
CA VAL A 155 -20.26 -3.31 13.59
C VAL A 155 -19.45 -4.53 14.04
N ARG A 156 -20.12 -5.59 14.49
CA ARG A 156 -19.48 -6.85 14.89
C ARG A 156 -20.24 -8.02 14.29
N ASN A 157 -19.92 -8.35 13.04
CA ASN A 157 -20.59 -9.38 12.25
C ASN A 157 -19.60 -10.50 11.89
N ALA A 158 -20.01 -11.76 12.00
CA ALA A 158 -19.21 -12.95 11.67
C ALA A 158 -18.48 -12.89 10.30
N PRO A 159 -19.11 -12.44 9.18
CA PRO A 159 -18.39 -12.31 7.91
C PRO A 159 -17.30 -11.23 7.93
N MET A 160 -17.43 -10.20 8.77
CA MET A 160 -16.43 -9.14 8.90
C MET A 160 -15.23 -9.63 9.72
N GLU A 161 -15.48 -10.36 10.82
CA GLU A 161 -14.40 -11.01 11.58
C GLU A 161 -13.64 -12.01 10.69
N TYR A 162 -14.36 -12.82 9.91
CA TYR A 162 -13.74 -13.74 8.96
C TYR A 162 -12.90 -13.01 7.90
N ALA A 163 -13.42 -11.95 7.28
CA ALA A 163 -12.68 -11.18 6.27
C ALA A 163 -11.43 -10.45 6.83
N THR A 164 -11.41 -10.13 8.12
CA THR A 164 -10.33 -9.36 8.75
C THR A 164 -9.27 -10.26 9.40
N HIS A 165 -9.62 -11.51 9.77
CA HIS A 165 -8.74 -12.43 10.50
C HIS A 165 -8.22 -13.64 9.68
N MET A 166 -8.58 -13.76 8.38
CA MET A 166 -8.13 -14.85 7.49
C MET A 166 -7.11 -14.45 6.41
N VAL A 167 -6.35 -13.38 6.63
CA VAL A 167 -5.19 -13.02 5.78
C VAL A 167 -3.89 -13.18 6.55
#